data_AF-A0A2A5AF78-F1
#
_entry.id   AF-A0A2A5AF78-F1
#
_cell.length_a   1.000
_cell.length_b   1.000
_cell.length_c   1.000
_cell.angle_alpha   90.00
_cell.angle_beta   90.00
_cell.angle_gamma   90.00
#
_symmetry.space_group_name_H-M   'P 1'
#
loop_
_entity.id
_entity.type
_entity.pdbx_description
1 polymer ?
#
loop_
_entity_poly.entity_id
_entity_poly.type
_entity_poly.pdbx_seq_one_letter_code
_entity_poly.pdbx_strand_id
1 'polypeptide(L)'
;MGLFSKEKNQNGLGVDSGNIDFGGSSGGYGSEPASDNTTIGVSPEVAPTQKNQTLKSVYGIEDAIQLMRTMPEQNDEMVMAIIQKTLESVNVHVKDIIDDASSKEGRIESRVEKLITEINDLSSKINEREHEINGLQTDLSETKTVRESLESVIPAQAVEEKPLAPANDELEQQRAEQSPPQAQDKSSAIPA
;
A
#
# COMPACT_ATOMS: atom_id res chain seq x y z
N MET A 1 -55.14 -2.36 -21.89
CA MET A 1 -54.97 -2.99 -20.56
C MET A 1 -54.55 -4.43 -20.76
N GLY A 2 -53.43 -4.83 -20.17
CA GLY A 2 -53.14 -6.21 -19.76
C GLY A 2 -52.59 -7.16 -20.82
N LEU A 3 -51.28 -7.10 -21.08
CA LEU A 3 -50.47 -8.23 -21.59
C LEU A 3 -49.03 -7.96 -21.16
N PHE A 4 -48.45 -8.78 -20.29
CA PHE A 4 -47.09 -9.33 -20.35
C PHE A 4 -46.80 -10.13 -19.08
N SER A 5 -46.78 -11.44 -19.27
CA SER A 5 -46.44 -12.45 -18.29
C SER A 5 -44.93 -12.53 -18.08
N LYS A 6 -44.58 -12.70 -16.80
CA LYS A 6 -43.43 -13.38 -16.19
C LYS A 6 -42.53 -14.20 -17.13
N GLU A 7 -41.23 -13.88 -17.16
CA GLU A 7 -40.18 -14.88 -17.39
C GLU A 7 -38.91 -14.56 -16.61
N LYS A 8 -38.36 -15.61 -15.98
CA LYS A 8 -37.13 -15.60 -15.18
C LYS A 8 -35.94 -15.52 -16.13
N ASN A 9 -34.89 -14.78 -15.76
CA ASN A 9 -33.55 -15.18 -16.16
C ASN A 9 -32.60 -15.14 -14.95
N GLN A 10 -32.30 -16.33 -14.45
CA GLN A 10 -31.20 -16.63 -13.55
C GLN A 10 -29.95 -16.83 -14.40
N ASN A 11 -29.00 -15.91 -14.31
CA ASN A 11 -27.57 -16.11 -14.59
C ASN A 11 -26.86 -15.32 -13.48
N GLY A 12 -26.16 -15.89 -12.50
CA GLY A 12 -25.21 -16.99 -12.63
C GLY A 12 -23.80 -16.41 -12.78
N LEU A 13 -23.31 -15.64 -11.81
CA LEU A 13 -21.91 -15.24 -11.71
C LEU A 13 -21.35 -15.82 -10.42
N GLY A 14 -20.82 -17.05 -10.55
CA GLY A 14 -20.01 -17.69 -9.54
C GLY A 14 -18.71 -16.92 -9.38
N VAL A 15 -18.45 -16.46 -8.15
CA VAL A 15 -17.12 -16.02 -7.73
C VAL A 15 -16.25 -17.27 -7.54
N ASP A 16 -15.46 -17.54 -8.56
CA ASP A 16 -14.43 -18.57 -8.57
C ASP A 16 -13.39 -18.24 -7.50
N SER A 17 -13.40 -19.03 -6.42
CA SER A 17 -12.49 -18.90 -5.28
C SER A 17 -11.18 -19.59 -5.63
N GLY A 18 -10.44 -18.98 -6.57
CA GLY A 18 -9.09 -19.39 -6.91
C GLY A 18 -8.11 -19.06 -5.79
N ASN A 19 -7.47 -20.11 -5.27
CA ASN A 19 -6.28 -20.09 -4.41
C ASN A 19 -5.33 -18.92 -4.73
N ILE A 20 -5.18 -17.99 -3.79
CA ILE A 20 -4.02 -17.09 -3.77
C ILE A 20 -2.92 -17.80 -2.98
N ASP A 21 -2.04 -18.47 -3.72
CA ASP A 21 -0.78 -19.04 -3.26
C ASP A 21 0.21 -17.92 -2.95
N PHE A 22 0.34 -17.54 -1.68
CA PHE A 22 1.36 -16.60 -1.20
C PHE A 22 2.65 -17.36 -0.87
N GLY A 23 3.21 -18.00 -1.89
CA GLY A 23 4.46 -18.73 -1.83
C GLY A 23 5.67 -17.80 -1.94
N GLY A 24 6.46 -17.75 -0.87
CA GLY A 24 7.92 -17.56 -0.93
C GLY A 24 8.43 -16.13 -0.81
N SER A 25 9.13 -15.84 0.29
CA SER A 25 10.59 -15.78 0.26
C SER A 25 11.13 -15.44 1.65
N SER A 26 11.62 -16.48 2.31
CA SER A 26 12.53 -16.41 3.45
C SER A 26 13.85 -15.78 3.01
N GLY A 27 14.09 -14.53 3.37
CA GLY A 27 15.38 -13.85 3.23
C GLY A 27 15.96 -13.52 4.61
N GLY A 28 16.69 -14.47 5.19
CA GLY A 28 17.51 -14.25 6.37
C GLY A 28 18.97 -13.97 5.98
N TYR A 29 19.48 -12.81 6.38
CA TYR A 29 20.90 -12.46 6.60
C TYR A 29 20.84 -11.28 7.59
N GLY A 30 21.45 -11.25 8.78
CA GLY A 30 22.77 -11.76 9.14
C GLY A 30 23.76 -10.59 9.11
N SER A 31 23.88 -9.84 10.21
CA SER A 31 25.06 -9.01 10.52
C SER A 31 25.04 -8.58 12.00
N GLU A 32 25.75 -9.36 12.80
CA GLU A 32 26.38 -8.90 14.05
C GLU A 32 27.49 -7.89 13.71
N PRO A 33 27.80 -6.98 14.65
CA PRO A 33 29.17 -6.99 15.13
C PRO A 33 29.29 -7.07 16.66
N ALA A 34 29.97 -8.13 17.10
CA ALA A 34 30.89 -8.16 18.24
C ALA A 34 31.93 -7.02 18.14
N SER A 35 32.54 -6.46 19.16
CA SER A 35 32.53 -6.52 20.63
C SER A 35 33.32 -5.29 21.09
N ASP A 36 33.07 -4.77 22.29
CA ASP A 36 34.17 -4.42 23.19
C ASP A 36 33.66 -4.37 24.64
N ASN A 37 34.11 -5.38 25.39
CA ASN A 37 33.92 -5.55 26.82
C ASN A 37 35.26 -5.23 27.47
N THR A 38 35.32 -4.24 28.36
CA THR A 38 36.44 -4.05 29.30
C THR A 38 35.99 -3.25 30.53
N THR A 39 35.93 -3.97 31.65
CA THR A 39 36.35 -3.56 33.01
C THR A 39 35.36 -2.85 33.96
N ILE A 40 34.72 -3.71 34.77
CA ILE A 40 34.69 -3.73 36.25
C ILE A 40 34.43 -2.40 37.00
N GLY A 41 33.24 -2.33 37.61
CA GLY A 41 32.94 -1.47 38.75
C GLY A 41 31.80 -2.10 39.57
N VAL A 42 32.13 -3.08 40.40
CA VAL A 42 31.20 -3.70 41.34
C VAL A 42 30.92 -2.70 42.46
N SER A 43 29.72 -2.13 42.48
CA SER A 43 29.17 -1.44 43.65
C SER A 43 27.69 -1.80 43.77
N PRO A 44 27.26 -2.60 44.76
CA PRO A 44 25.86 -2.92 44.96
C PRO A 44 25.21 -1.78 45.77
N GLU A 45 24.86 -0.68 45.10
CA GLU A 45 23.95 0.31 45.67
C GLU A 45 22.51 -0.15 45.39
N VAL A 46 21.97 -0.84 46.39
CA VAL A 46 20.56 -1.20 46.53
C VAL A 46 19.70 0.06 46.57
N ALA A 47 19.35 0.59 45.40
CA ALA A 47 18.18 1.43 45.24
C ALA A 47 16.96 0.52 45.08
N PRO A 48 16.03 0.47 46.04
CA PRO A 48 14.74 -0.17 45.81
C PRO A 48 14.00 0.68 44.78
N THR A 49 14.06 0.27 43.52
CA THR A 49 13.10 0.70 42.50
C THR A 49 11.77 0.14 42.95
N GLN A 50 11.06 0.90 43.79
CA GLN A 50 9.68 0.65 44.15
C GLN A 50 8.86 0.76 42.87
N LYS A 51 8.81 -0.34 42.11
CA LYS A 51 7.58 -0.74 41.43
C LYS A 51 6.53 -0.81 42.54
N ASN A 52 5.91 0.32 42.84
CA ASN A 52 4.55 0.37 43.37
C ASN A 52 3.65 -0.22 42.29
N GLN A 53 3.78 -1.52 42.06
CA GLN A 53 2.63 -2.35 41.73
C GLN A 53 1.83 -2.37 43.03
N THR A 54 1.09 -1.28 43.23
CA THR A 54 -0.09 -1.29 44.08
C THR A 54 -0.80 -2.59 43.74
N LEU A 55 -0.95 -3.44 44.75
CA LEU A 55 -1.66 -4.70 44.66
C LEU A 55 -2.90 -4.44 43.81
N LYS A 56 -2.92 -4.97 42.57
CA LYS A 56 -4.09 -4.88 41.70
C LYS A 56 -5.25 -5.29 42.58
N SER A 57 -6.16 -4.35 42.85
CA SER A 57 -7.43 -4.67 43.48
C SER A 57 -7.97 -5.84 42.68
N VAL A 58 -8.19 -6.98 43.36
CA VAL A 58 -8.58 -8.25 42.72
C VAL A 58 -9.94 -8.12 42.02
N TYR A 59 -10.60 -6.97 42.20
CA TYR A 59 -11.86 -6.60 41.59
C TYR A 59 -11.77 -5.16 41.04
N GLY A 60 -12.07 -4.98 39.75
CA GLY A 60 -12.08 -3.68 39.05
C GLY A 60 -13.38 -3.41 38.28
N ILE A 61 -13.42 -2.35 37.48
CA ILE A 61 -14.62 -2.01 36.69
C ILE A 61 -15.00 -3.12 35.70
N GLU A 62 -14.03 -3.87 35.17
CA GLU A 62 -14.29 -5.02 34.30
C GLU A 62 -15.14 -6.09 34.99
N ASP A 63 -14.85 -6.39 36.26
CA ASP A 63 -15.55 -7.42 37.02
C ASP A 63 -16.96 -6.95 37.41
N ALA A 64 -17.13 -5.66 37.71
CA ALA A 64 -18.44 -5.06 37.93
C ALA A 64 -19.31 -5.11 36.65
N ILE A 65 -18.74 -4.79 35.49
CA ILE A 65 -19.42 -4.91 34.19
C ILE A 65 -19.79 -6.37 33.91
N GLN A 66 -18.88 -7.31 34.17
CA GLN A 66 -19.13 -8.73 33.97
C GLN A 66 -20.27 -9.22 34.88
N LEU A 67 -20.28 -8.79 36.14
CA LEU A 67 -21.35 -9.10 37.08
C LEU A 67 -22.70 -8.58 36.58
N MET A 68 -22.76 -7.32 36.11
CA MET A 68 -23.97 -6.75 35.50
C MET A 68 -24.47 -7.56 34.30
N ARG A 69 -23.58 -8.06 33.44
CA ARG A 69 -23.95 -8.88 32.27
C ARG A 69 -24.48 -10.26 32.62
N THR A 70 -24.07 -10.81 33.76
CA THR A 70 -24.51 -12.13 34.23
C THR A 70 -25.84 -12.11 34.99
N MET A 71 -26.29 -10.93 35.40
CA MET A 71 -27.54 -10.78 36.13
C MET A 71 -28.74 -10.72 35.18
N PRO A 72 -29.90 -11.27 35.59
CA PRO A 72 -31.12 -11.17 34.81
C PRO A 72 -31.56 -9.70 34.68
N GLU A 73 -32.17 -9.34 33.55
CA GLU A 73 -32.66 -7.97 33.25
C GLU A 73 -33.89 -7.54 34.09
N GLN A 74 -33.96 -7.95 35.36
CA GLN A 74 -35.04 -7.60 36.25
C GLN A 74 -34.61 -6.45 37.17
N ASN A 75 -35.43 -5.40 37.24
CA ASN A 75 -35.37 -4.27 38.18
C ASN A 75 -33.94 -3.80 38.50
N ASP A 76 -33.47 -2.78 37.79
CA ASP A 76 -32.13 -2.18 37.94
C ASP A 76 -31.75 -1.87 39.39
N GLU A 77 -32.70 -1.43 40.21
CA GLU A 77 -32.48 -1.14 41.64
C GLU A 77 -32.07 -2.38 42.44
N MET A 78 -32.68 -3.54 42.16
CA MET A 78 -32.34 -4.80 42.83
C MET A 78 -30.96 -5.29 42.40
N VAL A 79 -30.65 -5.18 41.10
CA VAL A 79 -29.34 -5.52 40.54
C VAL A 79 -28.25 -4.67 41.19
N MET A 80 -28.44 -3.36 41.28
CA MET A 80 -27.48 -2.45 41.94
C MET A 80 -27.29 -2.78 43.42
N ALA A 81 -28.37 -3.11 44.14
CA ALA A 81 -28.27 -3.52 45.55
C ALA A 81 -27.50 -4.83 45.74
N ILE A 82 -27.68 -5.81 44.84
CA ILE A 82 -26.92 -7.06 44.86
C ILE A 82 -25.45 -6.81 44.52
N ILE A 83 -25.17 -5.97 43.52
CA ILE A 83 -23.79 -5.60 43.15
C ILE A 83 -23.10 -4.92 44.32
N GLN A 84 -23.74 -3.92 44.93
CA GLN A 84 -23.19 -3.21 46.08
C GLN A 84 -22.86 -4.19 47.22
N LYS A 85 -23.80 -5.05 47.61
CA LYS A 85 -23.55 -6.06 48.66
C LYS A 85 -22.45 -7.05 48.28
N THR A 86 -22.36 -7.42 47.01
CA THR A 86 -21.31 -8.32 46.52
C THR A 86 -19.94 -7.65 46.58
N LEU A 87 -19.83 -6.39 46.13
CA LEU A 87 -18.60 -5.59 46.21
C LEU A 87 -18.17 -5.35 47.66
N GLU A 88 -19.12 -5.03 48.55
CA GLU A 88 -18.86 -4.87 49.98
C GLU A 88 -18.35 -6.18 50.61
N SER A 89 -18.86 -7.34 50.19
CA SER A 89 -18.42 -8.64 50.71
C SER A 89 -16.98 -8.99 50.36
N VAL A 90 -16.46 -8.43 49.25
CA VAL A 90 -15.07 -8.58 48.80
C VAL A 90 -14.19 -7.39 49.20
N ASN A 91 -14.70 -6.49 50.06
CA ASN A 91 -14.01 -5.29 50.54
C ASN A 91 -13.55 -4.34 49.41
N VAL A 92 -14.40 -4.18 48.39
CA VAL A 92 -14.16 -3.28 47.26
C VAL A 92 -15.06 -2.06 47.39
N HIS A 93 -14.47 -0.86 47.35
CA HIS A 93 -15.22 0.38 47.47
C HIS A 93 -15.80 0.79 46.11
N VAL A 94 -17.09 1.11 46.09
CA VAL A 94 -17.78 1.61 44.89
C VAL A 94 -17.08 2.83 44.30
N LYS A 95 -16.50 3.70 45.15
CA LYS A 95 -15.74 4.87 44.71
C LYS A 95 -14.53 4.49 43.85
N ASP A 96 -13.77 3.48 44.26
CA ASP A 96 -12.59 3.03 43.50
C ASP A 96 -13.00 2.48 42.13
N ILE A 97 -14.15 1.79 42.06
CA ILE A 97 -14.74 1.30 40.80
C ILE A 97 -15.19 2.46 39.89
N ILE A 98 -15.75 3.54 40.47
CA ILE A 98 -16.13 4.74 39.71
C ILE A 98 -14.89 5.45 39.16
N ASP A 99 -13.84 5.61 39.97
CA ASP A 99 -12.59 6.25 39.54
C ASP A 99 -11.89 5.44 38.43
N ASP A 100 -11.92 4.11 38.53
CA ASP A 100 -11.43 3.19 37.49
C ASP A 100 -12.28 3.27 36.21
N ALA A 101 -13.62 3.31 36.36
CA ALA A 101 -14.54 3.49 35.24
C ALA A 101 -14.28 4.79 34.47
N SER A 102 -14.15 5.91 35.19
CA SER A 102 -13.86 7.22 34.59
C SER A 102 -12.49 7.23 33.90
N SER A 103 -11.49 6.60 34.52
CA SER A 103 -10.15 6.46 33.91
C SER A 103 -10.19 5.63 32.62
N LYS A 104 -10.99 4.56 32.61
CA LYS A 104 -11.18 3.70 31.43
C LYS A 104 -11.96 4.41 30.33
N GLU A 105 -13.03 5.11 30.69
CA GLU A 105 -13.82 5.93 29.78
C GLU A 105 -12.94 6.93 29.04
N GLY A 106 -12.17 7.76 29.77
CA GLY A 106 -11.28 8.73 29.13
C GLY A 106 -10.21 8.10 28.21
N ARG A 107 -9.71 6.90 28.54
CA ARG A 107 -8.78 6.16 27.64
C ARG A 107 -9.48 5.70 26.36
N ILE A 108 -10.71 5.21 26.48
CA ILE A 108 -11.50 4.75 25.33
C ILE A 108 -11.86 5.94 24.44
N GLU A 109 -12.37 7.03 25.02
CA GLU A 109 -12.69 8.26 24.29
C GLU A 109 -11.47 8.80 23.54
N SER A 110 -10.32 8.95 24.22
CA SER A 110 -9.09 9.39 23.57
C SER A 110 -8.64 8.47 22.44
N ARG A 111 -8.85 7.15 22.57
CA ARG A 111 -8.53 6.21 21.50
C ARG A 111 -9.50 6.34 20.33
N VAL A 112 -10.79 6.52 20.59
CA VAL A 112 -11.82 6.75 19.57
C VAL A 112 -11.51 8.02 18.78
N GLU A 113 -11.21 9.13 19.46
CA GLU A 113 -10.84 10.39 18.81
C GLU A 113 -9.62 10.22 17.89
N LYS A 114 -8.56 9.57 18.37
CA LYS A 114 -7.37 9.29 17.56
C LYS A 114 -7.69 8.48 16.31
N LEU A 115 -8.52 7.44 16.44
CA LEU A 115 -8.93 6.60 15.31
C LEU A 115 -9.78 7.39 14.31
N ILE A 116 -10.67 8.27 14.77
CA ILE A 116 -11.45 9.15 13.90
C ILE A 116 -10.53 10.09 13.10
N THR A 117 -9.54 10.70 13.76
CA THR A 117 -8.55 11.55 13.06
C THR A 117 -7.78 10.74 12.02
N GLU A 118 -7.30 9.55 12.36
CA GLU A 118 -6.57 8.68 11.43
C GLU A 118 -7.43 8.27 10.22
N ILE A 119 -8.71 7.94 10.43
CA ILE A 119 -9.67 7.64 9.36
C ILE A 119 -9.83 8.84 8.42
N ASN A 120 -9.94 10.05 8.96
CA ASN A 120 -10.09 11.27 8.17
C ASN A 120 -8.84 11.54 7.32
N ASP A 121 -7.64 11.39 7.91
CA ASP A 121 -6.36 11.56 7.20
C ASP A 121 -6.21 10.55 6.06
N LEU A 122 -6.53 9.28 6.31
CA LEU A 122 -6.50 8.23 5.29
C LEU A 122 -7.53 8.48 4.19
N SER A 123 -8.73 8.92 4.54
CA SER A 123 -9.78 9.25 3.57
C SER A 123 -9.35 10.41 2.67
N SER A 124 -8.69 11.43 3.22
CA SER A 124 -8.12 12.53 2.42
C SER A 124 -7.07 12.03 1.42
N LYS A 125 -6.19 11.12 1.83
CA LYS A 125 -5.18 10.53 0.95
C LYS A 125 -5.81 9.68 -0.15
N ILE A 126 -6.88 8.94 0.14
CA ILE A 126 -7.61 8.18 -0.87
C ILE A 126 -8.17 9.13 -1.93
N ASN A 127 -8.84 10.21 -1.52
CA ASN A 127 -9.40 11.19 -2.45
C ASN A 127 -8.32 11.83 -3.34
N GLU A 128 -7.15 12.15 -2.79
CA GLU A 128 -6.02 12.68 -3.54
C GLU A 128 -5.53 11.68 -4.62
N ARG A 129 -5.40 10.40 -4.26
CA ARG A 129 -4.99 9.35 -5.21
C ARG A 129 -6.06 9.06 -6.26
N GLU A 130 -7.33 9.11 -5.90
CA GLU A 130 -8.42 9.01 -6.88
C GLU A 130 -8.36 10.15 -7.89
N HIS A 131 -8.09 11.38 -7.44
CA HIS A 131 -7.93 12.52 -8.33
C HIS A 131 -6.73 12.33 -9.28
N GLU A 132 -5.58 11.88 -8.76
CA GLU A 132 -4.40 11.58 -9.55
C GLU A 132 -4.68 10.49 -10.61
N ILE A 133 -5.34 9.39 -10.22
CA ILE A 133 -5.73 8.31 -11.13
C ILE A 133 -6.61 8.84 -12.25
N ASN A 134 -7.62 9.66 -11.93
CA ASN A 134 -8.52 10.24 -12.93
C ASN A 134 -7.79 11.17 -13.90
N GLY A 135 -6.83 11.96 -13.41
CA GLY A 135 -5.95 12.78 -14.25
C GLY A 135 -5.15 11.92 -15.21
N LEU A 136 -4.43 10.91 -14.69
CA LEU A 136 -3.62 10.00 -15.51
C LEU A 136 -4.44 9.20 -16.52
N GLN A 137 -5.67 8.81 -16.18
CA GLN A 137 -6.57 8.12 -17.11
C GLN A 137 -6.98 9.04 -18.26
N THR A 138 -7.26 10.31 -17.98
CA THR A 138 -7.54 11.33 -18.99
C THR A 138 -6.33 11.48 -19.91
N ASP A 139 -5.15 11.77 -19.37
CA ASP A 139 -3.92 11.94 -20.13
C ASP A 139 -3.59 10.72 -20.99
N LEU A 140 -3.76 9.51 -20.44
CA LEU A 140 -3.55 8.26 -21.17
C LEU A 140 -4.54 8.11 -22.33
N SER A 141 -5.81 8.45 -22.12
CA SER A 141 -6.83 8.37 -23.16
C SER A 141 -6.53 9.34 -24.30
N GLU A 142 -6.15 10.58 -23.99
CA GLU A 142 -5.77 11.60 -24.96
C GLU A 142 -4.52 11.18 -25.74
N THR A 143 -3.49 10.70 -25.03
CA THR A 143 -2.24 10.22 -25.64
C THR A 143 -2.50 9.06 -26.59
N LYS A 144 -3.36 8.11 -26.21
CA LYS A 144 -3.75 6.99 -27.09
C LYS A 144 -4.45 7.49 -28.34
N THR A 145 -5.42 8.39 -28.21
CA THR A 145 -6.14 8.95 -29.36
C THR A 145 -5.20 9.71 -30.31
N VAL A 146 -4.28 10.52 -29.78
CA VAL A 146 -3.29 11.25 -30.60
C VAL A 146 -2.38 10.26 -31.33
N ARG A 147 -1.83 9.27 -30.61
CA ARG A 147 -0.96 8.24 -31.21
C ARG A 147 -1.68 7.49 -32.33
N GLU A 148 -2.90 7.01 -32.09
CA GLU A 148 -3.69 6.27 -33.08
C GLU A 148 -4.00 7.11 -34.32
N SER A 149 -4.30 8.40 -34.13
CA SER A 149 -4.47 9.36 -35.23
C SER A 149 -3.17 9.52 -36.04
N LEU A 150 -2.02 9.70 -35.37
CA LEU A 150 -0.72 9.83 -36.05
C LEU A 150 -0.33 8.56 -36.80
N GLU A 151 -0.53 7.38 -36.20
CA GLU A 151 -0.30 6.08 -36.85
C GLU A 151 -1.13 5.92 -38.12
N SER A 152 -2.37 6.40 -38.13
CA SER A 152 -3.23 6.37 -39.33
C SER A 152 -2.76 7.30 -40.46
N VAL A 153 -1.99 8.35 -40.12
CA VAL A 153 -1.44 9.35 -41.05
C VAL A 153 -0.05 8.94 -41.55
N ILE A 154 0.61 7.94 -40.97
CA ILE A 154 1.83 7.36 -41.52
C ILE A 154 1.40 6.37 -42.61
N PRO A 155 1.39 6.76 -43.91
CA PRO A 155 1.16 5.78 -44.96
C PRO A 155 2.31 4.76 -44.93
N ALA A 156 2.04 3.55 -45.41
CA ALA A 156 3.05 2.54 -45.75
C ALA A 156 4.00 2.98 -46.90
N GLN A 157 4.35 4.27 -46.99
CA GLN A 157 5.19 4.88 -48.03
C GLN A 157 6.68 4.92 -47.68
N ALA A 158 7.16 4.07 -46.78
CA ALA A 158 8.60 3.96 -46.50
C ALA A 158 9.27 2.68 -47.04
N VAL A 159 8.59 1.83 -47.84
CA VAL A 159 9.23 0.61 -48.39
C VAL A 159 8.84 0.22 -49.83
N GLU A 160 8.27 1.11 -50.65
CA GLU A 160 8.23 0.87 -52.10
C GLU A 160 9.03 1.95 -52.85
N GLU A 161 10.35 1.95 -52.64
CA GLU A 161 11.27 2.31 -53.72
C GLU A 161 11.13 1.27 -54.84
N LYS A 162 10.20 1.57 -55.74
CA LYS A 162 10.09 0.93 -57.06
C LYS A 162 11.45 1.07 -57.77
N PRO A 163 12.14 -0.03 -58.13
CA PRO A 163 13.38 0.08 -58.89
C PRO A 163 13.05 0.55 -60.31
N LEU A 164 13.24 1.84 -60.56
CA LEU A 164 13.35 2.38 -61.92
C LEU A 164 14.80 2.20 -62.40
N ALA A 165 15.05 1.10 -63.09
CA ALA A 165 15.90 1.11 -64.28
C ALA A 165 14.95 1.00 -65.48
N PRO A 166 15.22 1.60 -66.65
CA PRO A 166 16.56 1.75 -67.24
C PRO A 166 16.79 3.10 -67.99
N ALA A 167 17.91 3.15 -68.71
CA ALA A 167 18.27 4.09 -69.79
C ALA A 167 19.10 5.32 -69.39
N ASN A 168 20.42 5.12 -69.31
CA ASN A 168 21.43 5.97 -69.95
C ASN A 168 22.77 5.21 -69.91
N ASP A 169 22.96 4.30 -70.86
CA ASP A 169 24.21 3.55 -71.05
C ASP A 169 24.61 3.60 -72.53
N GLU A 170 24.56 4.80 -73.10
CA GLU A 170 24.97 5.08 -74.48
C GLU A 170 25.66 6.44 -74.50
N LEU A 171 26.95 6.49 -74.13
CA LEU A 171 27.94 7.50 -74.59
C LEU A 171 29.38 7.32 -74.05
N GLU A 172 29.79 6.18 -73.49
CA GLU A 172 31.20 5.95 -73.07
C GLU A 172 31.94 4.85 -73.86
N GLN A 173 31.75 4.77 -75.18
CA GLN A 173 32.49 3.83 -76.05
C GLN A 173 33.31 4.49 -77.17
N GLN A 174 33.83 5.71 -76.95
CA GLN A 174 34.82 6.33 -77.86
C GLN A 174 36.02 6.99 -77.17
N ARG A 175 36.28 6.72 -75.88
CA ARG A 175 37.39 7.39 -75.18
C ARG A 175 38.22 6.50 -74.27
N ALA A 176 38.70 5.38 -74.81
CA ALA A 176 39.84 4.68 -74.24
C ALA A 176 40.53 3.80 -75.31
N GLU A 177 41.45 4.37 -76.09
CA GLU A 177 42.63 3.64 -76.62
C GLU A 177 43.65 4.60 -77.28
N GLN A 178 44.16 5.57 -76.51
CA GLN A 178 45.51 6.08 -76.72
C GLN A 178 46.19 6.25 -75.35
N SER A 179 47.00 5.25 -75.00
CA SER A 179 48.04 5.29 -73.96
C SER A 179 49.38 5.70 -74.60
N PRO A 180 50.48 5.91 -73.84
CA PRO A 180 50.73 6.73 -72.64
C PRO A 180 52.06 7.54 -72.92
N PRO A 181 53.03 7.85 -72.02
CA PRO A 181 53.12 7.79 -70.54
C PRO A 181 53.83 9.02 -69.90
N GLN A 182 54.19 8.85 -68.62
CA GLN A 182 55.22 9.56 -67.84
C GLN A 182 54.75 10.82 -67.10
N ALA A 183 55.11 11.08 -65.84
CA ALA A 183 55.95 10.38 -64.88
C ALA A 183 55.56 10.90 -63.48
N GLN A 184 55.97 10.16 -62.43
CA GLN A 184 56.59 10.63 -61.19
C GLN A 184 56.14 12.02 -60.69
N ASP A 185 55.72 12.18 -59.45
CA ASP A 185 56.68 12.17 -58.34
C ASP A 185 55.92 12.24 -57.00
N LYS A 186 56.66 11.83 -55.99
CA LYS A 186 56.37 11.64 -54.58
C LYS A 186 55.59 12.79 -53.93
N SER A 187 54.91 12.44 -52.83
CA SER A 187 55.33 12.86 -51.48
C SER A 187 54.14 13.30 -50.61
N SER A 188 54.06 12.66 -49.43
CA SER A 188 53.60 13.25 -48.15
C SER A 188 52.11 13.58 -48.06
N ALA A 189 51.43 13.56 -46.92
CA ALA A 189 51.59 13.11 -45.54
C ALA A 189 50.13 13.23 -45.00
N ILE A 190 49.58 12.19 -44.37
CA ILE A 190 49.28 12.10 -42.92
C ILE A 190 48.30 13.19 -42.39
N PRO A 191 47.28 12.79 -41.59
CA PRO A 191 46.11 13.58 -41.25
C PRO A 191 46.24 14.39 -39.95
N ALA A 192 45.28 15.28 -39.71
CA ALA A 192 44.74 15.62 -38.40
C ALA A 192 43.29 16.09 -38.57
#